data_AF-A0AAW7WD62-F1
#
_entry.id   AF-A0AAW7WD62-F1
#
_cell.length_a   1.000
_cell.length_b   1.000
_cell.length_c   1.000
_cell.angle_alpha   90.00
_cell.angle_beta   90.00
_cell.angle_gamma   90.00
#
_symmetry.space_group_name_H-M   'P 1'
#
loop_
_entity.id
_entity.type
_entity.pdbx_description
1 polymer ?
#
loop_
_entity_poly.entity_id
_entity_poly.type
_entity_poly.pdbx_seq_one_letter_code
_entity_poly.pdbx_strand_id
1 'polypeptide(L)' 'MATRYVLRTGEVIHSNRNPEELDVYCYRTGANDRTCLLLSDQTEADFLLRYGSDELNVAY' A
#
# COMPACT_ATOMS: atom_id res chain seq x y z
N MET A 1 10.63 7.99 -0.53
CA MET A 1 10.82 6.52 -0.51
C MET A 1 9.43 5.92 -0.45
N ALA A 2 9.01 5.19 -1.48
CA ALA A 2 7.67 4.61 -1.54
C ALA A 2 7.62 3.32 -0.70
N THR A 3 6.58 3.17 0.12
CA THR A 3 6.30 1.93 0.85
C THR A 3 5.73 0.91 -0.12
N ARG A 4 6.19 -0.34 -0.02
CA ARG A 4 5.68 -1.45 -0.85
C ARG A 4 4.47 -2.05 -0.15
N TYR A 5 3.30 -2.01 -0.76
CA TYR A 5 2.09 -2.64 -0.26
C TYR A 5 1.84 -3.93 -1.04
N VAL A 6 1.73 -5.04 -0.34
CA VAL A 6 1.43 -6.35 -0.92
C VAL A 6 -0.04 -6.64 -0.70
N LEU A 7 -0.79 -6.75 -1.79
CA LEU A 7 -2.18 -7.17 -1.80
C LEU A 7 -2.29 -8.66 -1.48
N ARG A 8 -3.47 -9.11 -1.07
CA ARG A 8 -3.71 -10.53 -0.80
C ARG A 8 -3.64 -11.39 -2.06
N THR A 9 -3.81 -10.79 -3.23
CA THR A 9 -3.59 -11.42 -4.54
C THR A 9 -2.10 -11.68 -4.83
N GLY A 10 -1.18 -11.11 -4.04
CA GLY A 10 0.25 -11.14 -4.27
C GLY A 10 0.77 -10.00 -5.16
N GLU A 11 -0.11 -9.11 -5.62
CA GLU A 11 0.27 -7.90 -6.35
C GLU A 11 0.99 -6.91 -5.42
N VAL A 12 1.95 -6.16 -5.96
CA VAL A 12 2.76 -5.20 -5.21
C VAL A 12 2.55 -3.80 -5.74
N ILE A 13 2.05 -2.91 -4.88
CA ILE A 13 1.80 -1.50 -5.17
C ILE A 13 2.81 -0.64 -4.42
N HIS A 14 3.37 0.37 -5.08
CA HIS A 14 4.28 1.32 -4.44
C HIS A 14 3.51 2.59 -4.10
N SER A 15 3.42 2.94 -2.82
CA SER A 15 2.68 4.13 -2.38
C SER A 15 3.39 4.87 -1.26
N ASN A 16 3.25 6.20 -1.25
CA ASN A 16 3.73 7.05 -0.14
C ASN A 16 2.72 7.15 1.01
N ARG A 17 1.58 6.44 0.92
CA ARG A 17 0.55 6.45 1.96
C ARG A 17 1.13 6.00 3.30
N ASN A 18 0.68 6.64 4.37
CA ASN A 18 1.10 6.28 5.72
C ASN A 18 0.50 4.92 6.12
N PRO A 19 1.34 3.90 6.41
CA PRO A 19 0.83 2.59 6.83
C PRO A 19 0.18 2.59 8.21
N GLU A 20 0.41 3.60 9.05
CA GLU A 20 -0.18 3.67 10.40
C GLU A 20 -1.71 3.89 10.39
N GLU A 21 -2.26 4.35 9.27
CA GLU A 21 -3.70 4.56 9.07
C GLU A 21 -4.39 3.33 8.45
N LEU A 22 -3.65 2.24 8.24
CA LEU A 22 -4.11 1.04 7.57
C LEU A 22 -3.94 -0.17 8.48
N ASP A 23 -4.85 -1.13 8.37
CA ASP A 23 -4.70 -2.45 9.00
C ASP A 23 -3.69 -3.29 8.21
N VAL A 24 -2.39 -3.04 8.47
CA VAL A 24 -1.27 -3.64 7.75
C VAL A 24 -0.22 -4.22 8.69
N TYR A 25 0.43 -5.29 8.24
CA TYR A 25 1.66 -5.79 8.84
C TYR A 25 2.87 -5.32 8.03
N CYS A 26 3.71 -4.47 8.61
CA CYS A 26 4.92 -3.98 7.94
C CYS A 26 6.18 -4.68 8.43
N TYR A 27 7.01 -5.14 7.50
CA TYR A 27 8.34 -5.65 7.72
C TYR A 27 9.36 -4.91 6.87
N ARG A 28 10.64 -5.05 7.22
CA ARG A 28 11.76 -4.45 6.47
C ARG A 28 12.67 -5.56 5.98
N THR A 29 13.02 -5.50 4.70
CA THR A 29 14.05 -6.38 4.10
C THR A 29 15.25 -5.53 3.72
N GLY A 30 16.39 -5.76 4.36
CA GLY A 30 17.60 -4.97 4.12
C GLY A 30 17.52 -3.54 4.66
N ALA A 31 18.35 -2.66 4.13
CA ALA A 31 18.58 -1.33 4.71
C ALA A 31 17.43 -0.34 4.48
N ASN A 32 16.65 -0.47 3.39
CA ASN A 32 15.77 0.63 2.94
C ASN A 32 14.36 0.22 2.45
N ASP A 33 14.03 -1.06 2.35
CA ASP A 33 12.74 -1.47 1.78
C ASP A 33 11.74 -1.82 2.89
N ARG A 34 10.79 -0.91 3.15
CA ARG A 34 9.62 -1.15 3.99
C ARG A 34 8.52 -1.76 3.13
N THR A 35 8.12 -2.98 3.49
CA THR A 35 7.02 -3.71 2.84
C THR A 35 5.89 -3.92 3.84
N CYS A 36 4.65 -3.68 3.44
CA CYS A 36 3.45 -3.77 4.26
C CYS A 36 2.45 -4.70 3.59
N LEU A 37 1.98 -5.71 4.31
CA LEU A 37 0.90 -6.60 3.86
C LEU A 37 -0.44 -6.10 4.40
N LEU A 38 -1.45 -6.07 3.54
CA LEU A 38 -2.83 -5.74 3.94
C LEU A 38 -3.47 -6.95 4.64
N LEU A 39 -4.01 -6.72 5.85
CA LEU A 39 -4.49 -7.79 6.70
C LEU A 39 -5.98 -8.09 6.53
N SER A 40 -6.76 -7.16 5.96
CA SER A 40 -8.19 -7.32 5.74
C SER A 40 -8.62 -6.94 4.32
N ASP A 41 -9.66 -7.61 3.81
CA ASP A 41 -10.25 -7.33 2.51
C ASP A 41 -10.85 -5.91 2.46
N GLN A 42 -11.35 -5.41 3.59
CA GLN A 42 -11.88 -4.03 3.70
C GLN A 42 -10.77 -3.00 3.54
N THR A 43 -9.63 -3.20 4.20
CA THR A 43 -8.47 -2.31 4.07
C THR A 43 -7.89 -2.35 2.66
N GLU A 44 -7.88 -3.51 2.01
CA GLU A 44 -7.46 -3.64 0.61
C GLU A 44 -8.40 -2.88 -0.34
N ALA A 45 -9.71 -3.02 -0.18
CA ALA A 45 -10.68 -2.26 -0.97
C ALA A 45 -10.55 -0.74 -0.76
N ASP A 46 -10.44 -0.29 0.50
CA ASP A 46 -10.23 1.12 0.85
C ASP A 46 -8.87 1.65 0.36
N PHE A 47 -7.86 0.80 0.32
CA PHE A 47 -6.55 1.11 -0.23
C PHE A 47 -6.66 1.32 -1.75
N LEU A 48 -7.27 0.38 -2.47
CA LEU A 48 -7.39 0.41 -3.94
C LEU A 48 -8.29 1.53 -4.45
N LEU A 49 -9.44 1.79 -3.80
CA LEU A 49 -10.34 2.89 -4.17
C LEU A 49 -9.67 4.26 -4.08
N ARG A 50 -8.83 4.43 -3.04
CA ARG A 50 -8.08 5.68 -2.83
C ARG A 50 -6.82 5.74 -3.68
N TYR A 51 -6.14 4.60 -3.88
CA TYR A 51 -4.99 4.50 -4.78
C TYR A 51 -5.38 4.90 -6.21
N GLY A 52 -6.51 4.37 -6.72
CA GLY A 52 -7.07 4.79 -7.99
C GLY A 52 -7.35 6.29 -8.04
N SER A 53 -7.83 6.88 -6.94
CA SER A 53 -8.17 8.31 -6.87
C SER A 53 -6.94 9.22 -6.81
N ASP A 54 -5.86 8.81 -6.15
CA ASP A 54 -4.65 9.63 -6.00
C ASP A 54 -3.69 9.50 -7.20
N GLU A 55 -3.64 8.35 -7.90
CA GLU A 55 -2.80 8.20 -9.10
C GLU A 55 -3.52 8.60 -10.41
N LEU A 56 -4.84 8.48 -10.53
CA LEU A 56 -5.58 9.01 -11.69
C LEU A 56 -5.68 10.55 -11.67
N ASN A 57 -5.58 11.19 -10.49
CA ASN A 57 -5.61 12.66 -10.37
C ASN A 57 -4.24 13.34 -10.64
N VAL A 58 -3.19 12.59 -10.99
CA VAL A 58 -1.91 13.16 -11.48
C VAL A 58 -1.86 13.20 -13.01
N ALA A 59 -2.89 12.69 -13.70
CA ALA A 59 -3.02 12.72 -15.15
C ALA A 59 -4.11 13.72 -15.60
N TYR A 60 -3.93 15.01 -15.32
CA TYR A 60 -4.58 16.09 -16.08
C TYR A 60 -3.79 17.39 -16.05
#